data_AF-A0AA87SVW0-F1
#
_entry.id   AF-A0AA87SVW0-F1
#
_cell.length_a   1.000
_cell.length_b   1.000
_cell.length_c   1.000
_cell.angle_alpha   90.00
_cell.angle_beta   90.00
_cell.angle_gamma   90.00
#
_symmetry.space_group_name_H-M   'P 1'
#
loop_
_entity.id
_entity.type
_entity.pdbx_description
1 polymer ?
#
loop_
_entity_poly.entity_id
_entity_poly.type
_entity_poly.pdbx_seq_one_letter_code
_entity_poly.pdbx_strand_id
1 'polypeptide(L)'
;MKIGHIRYLKELIRSIQAAPIPPETTPLSLVPDDRIFEVHPPMERFQELIPFCVVEHSPSQPERNGRRKNRLESTVVDGVKNLQFLKEHYKQEYKYVLNFWLNSVDQEILSKGDFTGSPFDSGIVDQALIYIAKHERYATPQGATVEIRVGKVALVTDPAEKLSLYKIYVEVIFDDGIFEVEQVPTLASGTFEIEEPTEIVSSEEL
;
A
#
# COMPACT_ATOMS: atom_id res chain seq x y z
N MET A 1 -9.97 -0.80 0.88
CA MET A 1 -8.86 -1.64 0.36
C MET A 1 -8.31 -1.08 -0.94
N LYS A 2 -8.98 -1.19 -2.11
CA LYS A 2 -8.46 -0.70 -3.40
C LYS A 2 -7.89 0.74 -3.39
N ILE A 3 -8.57 1.69 -2.74
CA ILE A 3 -8.10 3.09 -2.64
C ILE A 3 -6.72 3.21 -1.96
N GLY A 4 -6.46 2.41 -0.91
CA GLY A 4 -5.19 2.40 -0.20
C GLY A 4 -4.04 1.85 -1.06
N HIS A 5 -4.28 0.74 -1.76
CA HIS A 5 -3.32 0.17 -2.71
C HIS A 5 -2.99 1.16 -3.81
N ILE A 6 -4.00 1.76 -4.46
CA ILE A 6 -3.78 2.72 -5.55
C ILE A 6 -3.02 3.95 -5.06
N ARG A 7 -3.30 4.46 -3.85
CA ARG A 7 -2.54 5.56 -3.27
C ARG A 7 -1.07 5.19 -3.09
N TYR A 8 -0.78 4.04 -2.48
CA TYR A 8 0.59 3.53 -2.31
C TYR A 8 1.30 3.41 -3.65
N LEU A 9 0.65 2.82 -4.67
CA LEU A 9 1.25 2.64 -5.99
C LEU A 9 1.52 3.98 -6.69
N LYS A 10 0.64 4.97 -6.56
CA LYS A 10 0.88 6.32 -7.07
C LYS A 10 2.06 6.99 -6.38
N GLU A 11 2.18 6.86 -5.06
CA GLU A 11 3.33 7.39 -4.30
C GLU A 11 4.64 6.70 -4.72
N LEU A 12 4.61 5.37 -4.91
CA LEU A 12 5.73 4.62 -5.45
C LEU A 12 6.15 5.16 -6.83
N ILE A 13 5.21 5.28 -7.77
CA ILE A 13 5.50 5.76 -9.13
C ILE A 13 6.10 7.18 -9.09
N ARG A 14 5.55 8.07 -8.26
CA ARG A 14 6.04 9.44 -8.05
C ARG A 14 7.44 9.51 -7.45
N SER A 15 7.83 8.50 -6.69
CA SER A 15 9.15 8.44 -6.07
C SER A 15 10.27 8.16 -7.08
N ILE A 16 9.91 7.66 -8.27
CA ILE A 16 10.86 7.33 -9.33
C ILE A 16 11.28 8.60 -10.03
N GLN A 17 12.57 8.91 -9.94
CA GLN A 17 13.17 10.13 -10.46
C GLN A 17 13.95 9.85 -11.74
N ALA A 18 13.87 10.79 -12.68
CA ALA A 18 14.70 10.84 -13.86
C ALA A 18 15.90 11.78 -13.65
N ALA A 19 16.98 11.53 -14.39
CA ALA A 19 18.09 12.47 -14.47
C ALA A 19 17.61 13.80 -15.07
N PRO A 20 17.97 14.95 -14.49
CA PRO A 20 17.59 16.24 -15.04
C PRO A 20 18.24 16.43 -16.42
N ILE A 21 17.52 17.07 -17.32
CA ILE A 21 18.04 17.43 -18.64
C ILE A 21 18.73 18.80 -18.51
N PRO A 22 20.03 18.92 -18.87
CA PRO A 22 20.73 20.20 -18.79
C PRO A 22 19.98 21.31 -19.54
N PRO A 23 19.90 22.54 -18.98
CA PRO A 23 20.67 23.06 -17.85
C PRO A 23 20.07 22.78 -16.47
N GLU A 24 18.98 22.03 -16.38
CA GLU A 24 18.34 21.72 -15.09
C GLU A 24 19.24 20.82 -14.25
N THR A 25 19.11 20.94 -12.92
CA THR A 25 19.91 20.19 -11.95
C THR A 25 19.05 19.47 -10.90
N THR A 26 17.76 19.79 -10.83
CA THR A 26 16.82 19.18 -9.89
C THR A 26 16.19 17.93 -10.50
N PRO A 27 16.21 16.78 -9.82
CA PRO A 27 15.50 15.59 -10.29
C PRO A 27 14.00 15.87 -10.41
N LEU A 28 13.41 15.34 -11.47
CA LEU A 28 11.96 15.39 -11.69
C LEU A 28 11.39 13.97 -11.60
N SER A 29 10.13 13.87 -11.22
CA SER A 29 9.38 12.61 -11.31
C SER A 29 9.42 12.13 -12.75
N LEU A 30 9.84 10.89 -12.97
CA LEU A 30 9.92 10.29 -14.30
C LEU A 30 8.53 10.27 -14.94
N VAL A 31 7.50 9.91 -14.17
CA VAL A 31 6.11 9.86 -14.64
C VAL A 31 5.33 11.01 -13.99
N PRO A 32 4.78 11.95 -14.78
CA PRO A 32 3.87 12.98 -14.28
C PRO A 32 2.58 12.40 -13.68
N ASP A 33 2.01 13.12 -12.71
CA ASP A 33 0.81 12.69 -11.98
C ASP A 33 -0.42 12.47 -12.86
N ASP A 34 -0.59 13.29 -13.89
CA ASP A 34 -1.66 13.22 -14.88
C ASP A 34 -1.47 12.08 -15.89
N ARG A 35 -0.34 11.36 -15.81
CA ARG A 35 0.05 10.26 -16.69
C ARG A 35 0.15 8.91 -15.96
N ILE A 36 -0.46 8.82 -14.78
CA ILE A 36 -0.65 7.56 -14.05
C ILE A 36 -2.10 7.10 -14.22
N PHE A 37 -2.29 6.05 -15.02
CA PHE A 37 -3.60 5.57 -15.42
C PHE A 37 -3.96 4.24 -14.76
N GLU A 38 -5.23 4.01 -14.41
CA GLU A 38 -5.76 2.70 -14.01
C GLU A 38 -6.37 1.93 -15.20
N VAL A 39 -6.53 2.60 -16.35
CA VAL A 39 -7.08 2.06 -17.59
C VAL A 39 -6.13 2.46 -18.71
N HIS A 40 -5.85 1.55 -19.65
CA HIS A 40 -5.00 1.87 -20.79
C HIS A 40 -5.55 3.05 -21.58
N PRO A 41 -4.70 4.05 -21.91
CA PRO A 41 -5.10 5.07 -22.87
C PRO A 41 -5.32 4.45 -24.26
N PRO A 42 -6.01 5.15 -25.18
CA PRO A 42 -6.09 4.73 -26.58
C PRO A 42 -4.69 4.64 -27.20
N MET A 43 -4.44 3.60 -28.01
CA MET A 43 -3.12 3.34 -28.59
C MET A 43 -2.61 4.50 -29.45
N GLU A 44 -3.52 5.24 -30.07
CA GLU A 44 -3.22 6.39 -30.93
C GLU A 44 -2.55 7.52 -30.15
N ARG A 45 -2.76 7.60 -28.82
CA ARG A 45 -2.23 8.64 -27.95
C ARG A 45 -0.95 8.25 -27.22
N PHE A 46 -0.46 7.01 -27.40
CA PHE A 46 0.70 6.52 -26.65
C PHE A 46 1.92 7.42 -26.82
N GLN A 47 2.24 7.83 -28.06
CA GLN A 47 3.40 8.69 -28.32
C GLN A 47 3.32 10.06 -27.63
N GLU A 48 2.12 10.63 -27.53
CA GLU A 48 1.89 11.93 -26.87
C GLU A 48 2.01 11.85 -25.34
N LEU A 49 1.69 10.68 -24.78
CA LEU A 49 1.58 10.48 -23.34
C LEU A 49 2.88 9.99 -22.70
N ILE A 50 3.90 9.59 -23.46
CA ILE A 50 5.16 9.10 -22.89
C ILE A 50 5.93 10.23 -22.20
N PRO A 51 6.53 9.97 -21.02
CA PRO A 51 6.43 8.76 -20.21
C PRO A 51 5.10 8.66 -19.45
N PHE A 52 4.54 7.44 -19.37
CA PHE A 52 3.33 7.15 -18.59
C PHE A 52 3.38 5.78 -17.92
N CYS A 53 2.56 5.58 -16.90
CA CYS A 53 2.42 4.30 -16.22
C CYS A 53 0.96 3.85 -16.18
N VAL A 54 0.69 2.59 -16.48
CA VAL A 54 -0.62 1.96 -16.31
C VAL A 54 -0.60 0.96 -15.17
N VAL A 55 -1.45 1.19 -14.18
CA VAL A 55 -1.67 0.32 -13.02
C VAL A 55 -2.80 -0.66 -13.35
N GLU A 56 -2.46 -1.92 -13.57
CA GLU A 56 -3.43 -2.99 -13.77
C GLU A 56 -3.57 -3.80 -12.48
N HIS A 57 -4.78 -4.27 -12.19
CA HIS A 57 -5.00 -5.22 -11.11
C HIS A 57 -5.27 -6.61 -11.71
N SER A 58 -4.65 -7.64 -11.13
CA SER A 58 -5.04 -9.01 -11.39
C SER A 58 -6.12 -9.42 -10.38
N PRO A 59 -7.22 -10.03 -10.81
CA PRO A 59 -8.21 -10.55 -9.87
C PRO A 59 -7.57 -11.67 -9.04
N SER A 60 -7.58 -11.52 -7.71
CA SER A 60 -7.15 -12.57 -6.80
C SER A 60 -8.34 -13.30 -6.20
N GLN A 61 -8.16 -14.61 -5.97
CA GLN A 61 -9.14 -15.40 -5.24
C GLN A 61 -8.86 -15.28 -3.73
N PRO A 62 -9.84 -14.93 -2.90
CA PRO A 62 -9.66 -14.86 -1.46
C PRO A 62 -9.47 -16.26 -0.88
N GLU A 63 -8.50 -16.41 0.02
CA GLU A 63 -8.33 -17.64 0.79
C GLU A 63 -8.95 -17.48 2.18
N ARG A 64 -9.75 -18.47 2.58
CA ARG A 64 -10.40 -18.45 3.90
C ARG A 64 -9.35 -18.64 4.99
N ASN A 65 -8.98 -17.56 5.65
CA ASN A 65 -8.08 -17.57 6.79
C ASN A 65 -8.94 -17.62 8.06
N GLY A 66 -8.90 -18.73 8.81
CA GLY A 66 -9.73 -18.92 10.00
C GLY A 66 -9.72 -17.72 10.96
N ARG A 67 -10.80 -17.54 11.73
CA ARG A 67 -11.06 -16.35 12.57
C ARG A 67 -9.88 -15.99 13.49
N ARG A 68 -9.01 -15.07 13.05
CA ARG A 68 -7.98 -14.44 13.89
C ARG A 68 -8.51 -13.11 14.41
N LYS A 69 -8.32 -12.84 15.70
CA LYS A 69 -8.69 -11.56 16.34
C LYS A 69 -7.41 -10.88 16.82
N ASN A 70 -7.17 -9.67 16.35
CA ASN A 70 -6.11 -8.79 16.84
C ASN A 70 -6.75 -7.67 17.66
N ARG A 71 -6.21 -7.37 18.84
CA ARG A 71 -6.71 -6.29 19.70
C ARG A 71 -6.24 -4.94 19.13
N LEU A 72 -7.16 -4.00 18.99
CA LEU A 72 -6.89 -2.61 18.60
C LEU A 72 -6.85 -1.69 19.84
N GLU A 73 -6.50 -0.43 19.64
CA GLU A 73 -6.63 0.61 20.66
C GLU A 73 -8.09 0.77 21.09
N SER A 74 -8.30 1.01 22.39
CA SER A 74 -9.66 1.19 22.93
C SER A 74 -10.23 2.54 22.53
N THR A 75 -11.52 2.57 22.19
CA THR A 75 -12.26 3.83 21.95
C THR A 75 -13.18 4.15 23.12
N VAL A 76 -13.60 5.40 23.26
CA VAL A 76 -14.68 5.79 24.18
C VAL A 76 -15.94 6.01 23.35
N VAL A 77 -17.03 5.33 23.71
CA VAL A 77 -18.37 5.56 23.13
C VAL A 77 -19.31 5.84 24.29
N ASP A 78 -20.01 6.97 24.26
CA ASP A 78 -20.96 7.40 25.29
C ASP A 78 -20.38 7.37 26.72
N GLY A 79 -19.11 7.77 26.87
CA GLY A 79 -18.41 7.83 28.16
C GLY A 79 -17.89 6.46 28.67
N VAL A 80 -18.18 5.36 27.97
CA VAL A 80 -17.71 4.01 28.31
C VAL A 80 -16.52 3.62 27.43
N LYS A 81 -15.45 3.13 28.06
CA LYS A 81 -14.31 2.55 27.34
C LYS A 81 -14.74 1.26 26.66
N ASN A 82 -14.51 1.14 25.37
CA ASN A 82 -14.79 -0.04 24.57
C ASN A 82 -13.47 -0.66 24.11
N LEU A 83 -13.31 -1.96 24.33
CA LEU A 83 -12.26 -2.74 23.69
C LEU A 83 -12.62 -2.92 22.21
N GLN A 84 -11.64 -2.75 21.33
CA GLN A 84 -11.80 -2.99 19.91
C GLN A 84 -10.98 -4.21 19.49
N PHE A 85 -11.57 -5.06 18.65
CA PHE A 85 -10.89 -6.19 18.06
C PHE A 85 -11.04 -6.11 16.54
N LEU A 86 -9.93 -6.24 15.83
CA LEU A 86 -9.89 -6.46 14.40
C LEU A 86 -9.98 -7.95 14.14
N LYS A 87 -11.07 -8.39 13.53
CA LYS A 87 -11.32 -9.78 13.18
C LYS A 87 -11.05 -10.00 11.70
N GLU A 88 -10.04 -10.80 11.39
CA GLU A 88 -9.72 -11.20 10.02
C GLU A 88 -10.57 -12.41 9.63
N HIS A 89 -11.29 -12.29 8.50
CA HIS A 89 -12.14 -13.37 7.97
C HIS A 89 -11.54 -14.06 6.75
N TYR A 90 -10.74 -13.34 5.96
CA TYR A 90 -10.09 -13.83 4.75
C TYR A 90 -8.71 -13.19 4.62
N LYS A 91 -7.72 -13.99 4.24
CA LYS A 91 -6.42 -13.49 3.77
C LYS A 91 -6.49 -13.44 2.25
N GLN A 92 -6.07 -12.33 1.66
CA GLN A 92 -6.11 -12.16 0.22
C GLN A 92 -4.88 -11.42 -0.28
N GLU A 93 -4.10 -12.08 -1.13
CA GLU A 93 -3.04 -11.40 -1.86
C GLU A 93 -3.66 -10.58 -3.00
N TYR A 94 -3.41 -9.28 -3.07
CA TYR A 94 -3.80 -8.46 -4.21
C TYR A 94 -2.58 -8.18 -5.08
N LYS A 95 -2.64 -8.57 -6.34
CA LYS A 95 -1.54 -8.39 -7.29
C LYS A 95 -1.84 -7.22 -8.21
N TYR A 96 -0.91 -6.27 -8.25
CA TYR A 96 -0.93 -5.13 -9.14
C TYR A 96 0.28 -5.18 -10.06
N VAL A 97 0.06 -4.72 -11.27
CA VAL A 97 1.07 -4.65 -12.31
C VAL A 97 1.24 -3.19 -12.70
N LEU A 98 2.47 -2.70 -12.55
CA LEU A 98 2.88 -1.39 -13.01
C LEU A 98 3.53 -1.55 -14.39
N ASN A 99 2.90 -0.97 -15.40
CA ASN A 99 3.38 -0.97 -16.77
C ASN A 99 3.92 0.42 -17.11
N PHE A 100 5.24 0.59 -17.04
CA PHE A 100 5.92 1.82 -17.43
C PHE A 100 6.18 1.81 -18.93
N TRP A 101 5.70 2.84 -19.64
CA TRP A 101 5.89 3.03 -21.07
C TRP A 101 6.85 4.19 -21.31
N LEU A 102 7.94 3.90 -22.03
CA LEU A 102 9.11 4.76 -22.17
C LEU A 102 9.56 4.83 -23.64
N ASN A 103 10.25 5.91 -24.02
CA ASN A 103 10.79 6.14 -25.37
C ASN A 103 12.30 5.86 -25.49
N SER A 104 13.03 5.66 -24.39
CA SER A 104 14.48 5.44 -24.40
C SER A 104 14.92 4.46 -23.31
N VAL A 105 15.80 3.51 -23.66
CA VAL A 105 16.35 2.51 -22.72
C VAL A 105 17.49 3.07 -21.91
N ASP A 106 18.33 3.88 -22.54
CA ASP A 106 19.68 4.21 -22.05
C ASP A 106 19.69 5.20 -20.88
N GLN A 107 18.59 5.94 -20.68
CA GLN A 107 18.49 6.95 -19.63
C GLN A 107 17.60 6.53 -18.45
N GLU A 108 16.75 5.51 -18.62
CA GLU A 108 15.60 5.31 -17.74
C GLU A 108 15.52 3.89 -17.15
N ILE A 109 16.15 2.88 -17.78
CA ILE A 109 15.84 1.47 -17.50
C ILE A 109 16.87 0.77 -16.61
N LEU A 110 18.16 1.01 -16.82
CA LEU A 110 19.22 0.16 -16.28
C LEU A 110 20.05 0.87 -15.21
N SER A 111 20.14 0.21 -14.05
CA SER A 111 21.15 0.51 -13.03
C SER A 111 22.53 0.58 -13.67
N LYS A 112 23.33 1.57 -13.28
CA LYS A 112 24.75 1.58 -13.64
C LYS A 112 25.55 0.52 -12.87
N GLY A 113 24.93 -0.17 -11.91
CA GLY A 113 25.54 -1.25 -11.12
C GLY A 113 26.42 -0.75 -9.97
N ASP A 114 26.88 0.50 -10.03
CA ASP A 114 27.64 1.17 -8.97
C ASP A 114 26.71 2.09 -8.18
N PHE A 115 26.08 1.57 -7.12
CA PHE A 115 25.20 2.36 -6.26
C PHE A 115 26.02 3.33 -5.40
N THR A 116 26.25 4.54 -5.91
CA THR A 116 26.94 5.61 -5.15
C THR A 116 26.03 6.31 -4.13
N GLY A 117 24.78 5.86 -4.01
CA GLY A 117 23.72 6.51 -3.21
C GLY A 117 22.93 7.57 -3.98
N SER A 118 23.29 7.84 -5.24
CA SER A 118 22.56 8.73 -6.14
C SER A 118 21.39 8.00 -6.83
N PRO A 119 20.18 8.60 -6.89
CA PRO A 119 19.07 8.07 -7.69
C PRO A 119 19.42 7.90 -9.17
N PHE A 120 20.38 8.67 -9.69
CA PHE A 120 20.82 8.64 -11.09
C PHE A 120 21.62 7.40 -11.48
N ASP A 121 22.08 6.63 -10.49
CA ASP A 121 22.77 5.35 -10.73
C ASP A 121 21.78 4.17 -10.70
N SER A 122 20.52 4.43 -10.32
CA SER A 122 19.48 3.44 -10.09
C SER A 122 18.40 3.53 -11.17
N GLY A 123 18.14 2.41 -11.86
CA GLY A 123 17.05 2.34 -12.84
C GLY A 123 15.67 2.38 -12.17
N ILE A 124 14.60 2.48 -12.96
CA ILE A 124 13.20 2.42 -12.51
C ILE A 124 12.96 1.25 -11.54
N VAL A 125 13.49 0.07 -11.87
CA VAL A 125 13.33 -1.14 -11.06
C VAL A 125 13.98 -0.95 -9.70
N ASP A 126 15.23 -0.50 -9.64
CA ASP A 126 15.95 -0.32 -8.38
C ASP A 126 15.26 0.72 -7.50
N GLN A 127 14.83 1.85 -8.07
CA GLN A 127 14.12 2.88 -7.32
C GLN A 127 12.78 2.36 -6.76
N ALA A 128 12.04 1.56 -7.54
CA ALA A 128 10.82 0.91 -7.07
C ALA A 128 11.09 -0.11 -5.95
N LEU A 129 12.14 -0.94 -6.09
CA LEU A 129 12.56 -1.90 -5.07
C LEU A 129 12.97 -1.19 -3.77
N ILE A 130 13.77 -0.13 -3.87
CA ILE A 130 14.20 0.69 -2.72
C ILE A 130 12.99 1.34 -2.04
N TYR A 131 12.03 1.87 -2.82
CA TYR A 131 10.81 2.45 -2.26
C TYR A 131 10.03 1.42 -1.47
N ILE A 132 9.79 0.24 -2.05
CA ILE A 132 9.05 -0.84 -1.38
C ILE A 132 9.78 -1.31 -0.13
N ALA A 133 11.10 -1.49 -0.18
CA ALA A 133 11.90 -1.88 0.98
C ALA A 133 11.88 -0.84 2.13
N LYS A 134 11.70 0.46 1.82
CA LYS A 134 11.51 1.51 2.84
C LYS A 134 10.07 1.60 3.35
N HIS A 135 9.11 1.10 2.59
CA HIS A 135 7.67 1.19 2.86
C HIS A 135 7.01 -0.18 2.72
N GLU A 136 7.59 -1.20 3.37
CA GLU A 136 7.13 -2.60 3.27
C GLU A 136 5.78 -2.84 3.93
N ARG A 137 5.33 -1.89 4.76
CA ARG A 137 4.08 -1.99 5.52
C ARG A 137 3.40 -0.63 5.64
N TYR A 138 2.08 -0.62 5.60
CA TYR A 138 1.29 0.53 6.06
C TYR A 138 0.04 0.08 6.82
N ALA A 139 -0.47 0.96 7.69
CA ALA A 139 -1.71 0.73 8.41
C ALA A 139 -2.92 1.26 7.63
N THR A 140 -3.96 0.45 7.49
CA THR A 140 -5.26 0.89 6.97
C THR A 140 -5.94 1.83 7.97
N PRO A 141 -6.95 2.62 7.55
CA PRO A 141 -7.75 3.43 8.48
C PRO A 141 -8.40 2.62 9.62
N GLN A 142 -8.59 1.32 9.43
CA GLN A 142 -9.15 0.39 10.41
C GLN A 142 -8.09 -0.18 11.38
N GLY A 143 -6.81 0.20 11.23
CA GLY A 143 -5.70 -0.30 12.05
C GLY A 143 -5.12 -1.64 11.60
N ALA A 144 -5.57 -2.19 10.47
CA ALA A 144 -4.98 -3.40 9.89
C ALA A 144 -3.64 -3.08 9.23
N THR A 145 -2.60 -3.87 9.48
CA THR A 145 -1.31 -3.74 8.77
C THR A 145 -1.36 -4.52 7.46
N VAL A 146 -1.08 -3.84 6.35
CA VAL A 146 -0.91 -4.45 5.02
C VAL A 146 0.59 -4.60 4.77
N GLU A 147 1.03 -5.79 4.38
CA GLU A 147 2.42 -6.03 3.95
C GLU A 147 2.51 -5.94 2.43
N ILE A 148 3.61 -5.35 1.93
CA ILE A 148 3.86 -5.15 0.51
C ILE A 148 5.11 -5.91 0.12
N ARG A 149 5.02 -6.67 -0.97
CA ARG A 149 6.12 -7.44 -1.55
C ARG A 149 6.24 -7.18 -3.04
N VAL A 150 7.43 -7.35 -3.57
CA VAL A 150 7.69 -7.30 -5.01
C VAL A 150 7.43 -8.68 -5.60
N GLY A 151 6.73 -8.73 -6.73
CA GLY A 151 6.53 -9.93 -7.50
C GLY A 151 7.52 -10.04 -8.65
N LYS A 152 7.02 -10.39 -9.83
CA LYS A 152 7.83 -10.47 -11.05
C LYS A 152 8.23 -9.09 -11.58
N VAL A 153 9.38 -9.02 -12.23
CA VAL A 153 9.85 -7.86 -12.99
C VAL A 153 10.28 -8.33 -14.37
N ALA A 154 9.93 -7.60 -15.42
CA ALA A 154 10.29 -7.94 -16.79
C ALA A 154 10.44 -6.68 -17.66
N LEU A 155 11.44 -6.69 -18.53
CA LEU A 155 11.53 -5.75 -19.65
C LEU A 155 10.90 -6.40 -20.88
N VAL A 156 9.93 -5.72 -21.48
CA VAL A 156 9.31 -6.10 -22.73
C VAL A 156 9.67 -5.06 -23.78
N THR A 157 10.58 -5.42 -24.67
CA THR A 157 10.86 -4.67 -25.90
C THR A 157 9.75 -4.98 -26.90
N ASP A 158 9.07 -3.99 -27.47
CA ASP A 158 8.04 -4.19 -28.50
C ASP A 158 8.60 -5.07 -29.65
N PRO A 159 8.21 -6.36 -29.76
CA PRO A 159 8.78 -7.24 -30.78
C PRO A 159 8.23 -6.95 -32.18
N ALA A 160 7.26 -6.05 -32.31
CA ALA A 160 6.62 -5.70 -33.57
C ALA A 160 7.09 -4.35 -34.17
N GLU A 161 7.98 -3.62 -33.48
CA GLU A 161 8.55 -2.31 -33.89
C GLU A 161 7.51 -1.23 -34.28
N LYS A 162 6.23 -1.40 -33.96
CA LYS A 162 5.18 -0.48 -34.47
C LYS A 162 5.22 0.89 -33.81
N LEU A 163 5.70 0.96 -32.56
CA LEU A 163 5.73 2.20 -31.79
C LEU A 163 7.14 2.56 -31.28
N SER A 164 8.13 1.68 -31.45
CA SER A 164 9.50 1.82 -30.89
C SER A 164 9.52 2.10 -29.39
N LEU A 165 8.58 1.51 -28.64
CA LEU A 165 8.41 1.74 -27.21
C LEU A 165 8.95 0.59 -26.38
N TYR A 166 9.40 0.96 -25.18
CA TYR A 166 9.82 0.01 -24.16
C TYR A 166 8.76 -0.05 -23.07
N LYS A 167 8.47 -1.28 -22.64
CA LYS A 167 7.56 -1.53 -21.54
C LYS A 167 8.30 -2.22 -20.41
N ILE A 168 8.39 -1.58 -19.25
CA ILE A 168 8.86 -2.25 -18.02
C ILE A 168 7.64 -2.66 -17.21
N TYR A 169 7.60 -3.93 -16.85
CA TYR A 169 6.61 -4.53 -15.97
C TYR A 169 7.22 -4.69 -14.58
N VAL A 170 6.56 -4.15 -13.55
CA VAL A 170 6.87 -4.39 -12.13
C VAL A 170 5.60 -4.85 -11.42
N GLU A 171 5.63 -6.04 -10.84
CA GLU A 171 4.54 -6.58 -10.03
C GLU A 171 4.70 -6.17 -8.56
N VAL A 172 3.61 -5.69 -7.97
CA VAL A 172 3.52 -5.35 -6.55
C VAL A 172 2.38 -6.13 -5.92
N ILE A 173 2.68 -6.85 -4.86
CA ILE A 173 1.76 -7.76 -4.16
C ILE A 173 1.46 -7.17 -2.78
N PHE A 174 0.18 -7.03 -2.46
CA PHE A 174 -0.29 -6.62 -1.15
C PHE A 174 -0.88 -7.82 -0.43
N ASP A 175 -0.30 -8.17 0.71
CA ASP A 175 -0.90 -9.11 1.66
C ASP A 175 -1.91 -8.34 2.51
N ASP A 176 -3.15 -8.28 2.03
CA ASP A 176 -4.28 -7.62 2.69
C ASP A 176 -5.33 -8.67 3.09
N GLY A 177 -6.36 -8.27 3.82
CA GLY A 177 -7.41 -9.17 4.28
C GLY A 177 -8.76 -8.49 4.39
N ILE A 178 -9.82 -9.30 4.52
CA ILE A 178 -11.15 -8.78 4.84
C ILE A 178 -11.30 -8.75 6.36
N PHE A 179 -11.39 -7.55 6.91
CA PHE A 179 -11.46 -7.31 8.35
C PHE A 179 -12.83 -6.77 8.78
N GLU A 180 -13.22 -7.12 10.01
CA GLU A 180 -14.38 -6.56 10.71
C GLU A 180 -13.91 -6.01 12.07
N VAL A 181 -14.37 -4.81 12.44
CA VAL A 181 -14.09 -4.22 13.76
C VAL A 181 -15.21 -4.59 14.72
N GLU A 182 -14.89 -5.39 15.74
CA GLU A 182 -15.78 -5.79 16.81
C GLU A 182 -15.52 -4.91 18.05
N GLN A 183 -16.57 -4.30 18.60
CA GLN A 183 -16.46 -3.46 19.80
C GLN A 183 -17.12 -4.17 20.99
N VAL A 184 -16.43 -4.21 22.12
CA VAL A 184 -16.92 -4.82 23.36
C VAL A 184 -16.84 -3.81 24.50
N PRO A 185 -17.97 -3.44 25.14
CA PRO A 185 -17.96 -2.56 26.31
C PRO A 185 -17.15 -3.17 27.45
N THR A 186 -16.25 -2.40 28.08
CA THR A 186 -15.43 -2.93 29.20
C THR A 186 -16.28 -3.35 30.41
N LEU A 187 -17.50 -2.82 30.54
CA LEU A 187 -18.45 -3.17 31.61
C LEU A 187 -19.21 -4.48 31.35
N ALA A 188 -19.19 -5.02 30.13
CA ALA A 188 -19.93 -6.24 29.77
C ALA A 188 -19.24 -7.54 30.25
N SER A 189 -18.02 -7.45 30.79
CA SER A 189 -17.24 -8.62 31.25
C SER A 189 -17.01 -8.65 32.77
N GLY A 190 -17.58 -7.71 33.52
CA GLY A 190 -17.54 -7.70 34.99
C GLY A 190 -18.91 -8.07 35.56
N THR A 191 -19.04 -9.23 36.19
CA THR A 191 -20.07 -9.45 37.20
C THR A 191 -19.73 -8.55 38.37
N PHE A 192 -20.46 -7.43 38.51
CA PHE A 192 -20.40 -6.61 39.71
C PHE A 192 -21.20 -7.33 40.79
N GLU A 193 -20.52 -7.85 41.81
CA GLU A 193 -21.16 -8.17 43.08
C GLU A 193 -21.48 -6.84 43.75
N ILE A 194 -22.77 -6.56 43.91
CA ILE A 194 -23.23 -5.43 44.71
C ILE A 194 -23.04 -5.86 46.16
N GLU A 195 -22.06 -5.26 46.87
CA GLU A 195 -21.99 -5.36 48.33
C GLU A 195 -23.24 -4.67 48.89
N GLU A 196 -24.12 -5.44 49.54
CA GLU A 196 -25.25 -4.87 50.26
C GLU A 196 -24.72 -3.95 51.38
N PRO A 197 -25.31 -2.76 51.59
CA PRO A 197 -24.83 -1.81 52.57
C PRO A 197 -24.85 -2.44 53.96
N THR A 198 -23.69 -2.47 54.60
CA THR A 198 -23.56 -2.95 55.98
C THR A 198 -24.23 -1.95 56.91
N GLU A 199 -25.32 -2.34 57.57
CA GLU A 199 -25.93 -1.55 58.64
C GLU A 199 -24.96 -1.41 59.81
N ILE A 200 -24.51 -0.19 60.07
CA ILE A 200 -23.71 0.14 61.25
C ILE A 200 -24.70 0.38 62.39
N VAL A 201 -24.89 -0.61 63.28
CA VAL A 201 -25.63 -0.42 64.53
C VAL A 201 -24.71 0.29 65.53
N SER A 202 -24.99 1.56 65.81
CA SER A 202 -24.33 2.29 66.90
C SER A 202 -24.99 1.94 68.23
N SER A 203 -24.28 1.20 69.08
CA SER A 203 -24.69 0.90 70.45
C SER A 203 -24.00 1.83 71.43
N GLU A 204 -24.64 2.95 71.80
CA GLU A 204 -24.32 3.72 73.01
C GLU A 204 -25.60 4.31 73.61
N GLU A 205 -26.25 3.55 74.49
CA GLU A 205 -26.99 4.07 75.64
C GLU A 205 -26.53 3.27 76.86
N LEU A 206 -25.76 3.92 77.75
CA LEU A 206 -25.58 3.56 79.17
C LEU A 206 -25.16 4.81 79.95
#